data_AF-A0A1V1P4B3-F1
#
_entry.id   AF-A0A1V1P4B3-F1
#
_cell.length_a   1.000
_cell.length_b   1.000
_cell.length_c   1.000
_cell.angle_alpha   90.00
_cell.angle_beta   90.00
_cell.angle_gamma   90.00
#
_symmetry.space_group_name_H-M   'P 1'
#
loop_
_entity.id
_entity.type
_entity.pdbx_description
1 polymer ?
#
loop_
_entity_poly.entity_id
_entity_poly.type
_entity_poly.pdbx_seq_one_letter_code
_entity_poly.pdbx_strand_id
1 'polypeptide(L)' 'TPVPREHYCIGVPYQGNYEMLLNSDAACYGGSDKNNQKIVSAQKIGLHGRPYSLNLNLPPLAMLIFKMGAK' A
#
# COMPACT_ATOMS: atom_id res chain seq x y z
N THR A 1 10.90 6.28 9.83
CA THR A 1 11.07 7.73 10.04
C THR A 1 9.70 8.34 10.28
N PRO A 2 9.59 9.43 11.06
CA PRO A 2 8.30 10.05 11.41
C PRO A 2 7.68 10.86 10.25
N VAL A 3 8.30 10.86 9.07
CA VAL A 3 7.83 11.61 7.90
C VAL A 3 6.86 10.74 7.11
N PRO A 4 5.57 11.14 6.96
CA PRO A 4 4.63 10.45 6.08
C PRO A 4 5.11 10.53 4.62
N ARG A 5 4.86 9.47 3.84
CA ARG A 5 5.16 9.48 2.40
C ARG A 5 3.88 9.26 1.62
N GLU A 6 3.40 10.33 1.01
CA GLU A 6 2.29 10.27 0.07
C GLU A 6 2.81 9.83 -1.30
N HIS A 7 1.95 9.15 -2.05
CA HIS A 7 2.24 8.71 -3.41
C HIS A 7 3.49 7.84 -3.58
N TYR A 8 3.78 7.00 -2.59
CA TYR A 8 4.94 6.14 -2.61
C TYR A 8 4.69 4.92 -3.51
N CYS A 9 5.45 4.84 -4.60
CA CYS A 9 5.31 3.74 -5.55
C CYS A 9 6.14 2.51 -5.14
N ILE A 10 5.49 1.35 -5.08
CA ILE A 10 6.12 0.05 -4.79
C ILE A 10 5.87 -0.91 -5.95
N GLY A 11 6.92 -1.56 -6.41
CA GLY A 11 6.86 -2.50 -7.53
C GLY A 11 6.20 -3.80 -7.09
N VAL A 12 5.31 -4.35 -7.92
CA VAL A 12 4.61 -5.60 -7.67
C VAL A 12 4.65 -6.51 -8.91
N PRO A 13 4.69 -7.84 -8.71
CA PRO A 13 4.92 -8.77 -9.81
C PRO A 13 3.67 -8.99 -10.69
N TYR A 14 2.48 -8.79 -10.14
CA TYR A 14 1.21 -9.10 -10.80
C TYR A 14 0.30 -7.87 -10.90
N GLN A 15 -0.43 -7.80 -12.01
CA GLN A 15 -1.53 -6.87 -12.17
C GLN A 15 -2.72 -7.31 -11.31
N GLY A 16 -3.50 -6.34 -10.84
CA GLY A 16 -4.74 -6.62 -10.15
C GLY A 16 -5.03 -5.63 -9.04
N ASN A 17 -6.07 -5.94 -8.28
CA ASN A 17 -6.44 -5.20 -7.09
C ASN A 17 -5.78 -5.84 -5.87
N TYR A 18 -5.09 -5.03 -5.09
CA TYR A 18 -4.44 -5.43 -3.86
C TYR A 18 -5.28 -4.94 -2.69
N GLU A 19 -5.81 -5.88 -1.92
CA GLU A 19 -6.55 -5.62 -0.71
C GLU A 19 -5.58 -5.45 0.46
N MET A 20 -5.77 -4.39 1.23
CA MET A 20 -5.03 -4.12 2.46
C MET A 20 -5.58 -5.02 3.56
N LEU A 21 -4.78 -5.99 3.99
CA LEU A 21 -5.12 -6.89 5.07
C LEU A 21 -4.87 -6.28 6.45
N LEU A 22 -3.82 -5.46 6.58
CA LEU A 22 -3.43 -4.88 7.85
C LEU A 22 -2.84 -3.49 7.64
N ASN A 23 -3.29 -2.56 8.48
CA ASN A 23 -2.70 -1.25 8.67
C ASN A 23 -2.37 -1.07 10.15
N SER A 24 -1.10 -0.99 10.50
CA SER A 24 -0.70 -0.77 11.90
C SER A 24 -0.99 0.65 12.39
N ASP A 25 -1.27 1.60 11.50
CA ASP A 25 -1.69 2.97 11.82
C ASP A 25 -3.22 3.10 11.95
N ALA A 26 -3.98 2.01 11.87
CA ALA A 26 -5.44 2.08 12.00
C ALA A 26 -5.87 2.61 13.37
N ALA A 27 -6.98 3.37 13.42
CA ALA A 27 -7.50 3.95 14.66
C ALA A 27 -7.77 2.89 15.75
N CYS A 28 -8.14 1.67 15.35
CA CYS A 28 -8.36 0.55 16.29
C CYS A 28 -7.10 0.13 17.06
N TYR A 29 -5.90 0.45 16.55
CA TYR A 29 -4.62 0.21 17.21
C TYR A 29 -4.05 1.47 17.88
N GLY A 30 -4.82 2.57 17.94
CA GLY A 30 -4.37 3.86 18.47
C GLY A 30 -3.53 4.67 17.48
N GLY A 31 -3.54 4.32 16.19
CA GLY A 31 -2.88 5.06 15.13
C GLY A 31 -3.71 6.24 14.59
N SER A 32 -3.15 6.95 13.60
CA SER A 32 -3.75 8.16 13.02
C SER A 32 -4.75 7.90 11.89
N ASP A 33 -4.97 6.64 11.53
CA ASP A 33 -5.86 6.16 10.45
C ASP A 33 -5.65 6.86 9.10
N LYS A 34 -4.39 7.22 8.80
CA LYS A 34 -4.08 8.04 7.63
C LYS A 34 -4.22 7.30 6.29
N ASN A 35 -4.41 5.98 6.31
CA ASN A 35 -4.57 5.19 5.10
C ASN A 35 -5.90 4.41 5.09
N ASN A 36 -6.90 5.00 4.44
CA ASN A 36 -8.25 4.44 4.27
C ASN A 36 -8.43 3.64 2.96
N GLN A 37 -7.38 3.47 2.16
CA GLN A 37 -7.49 2.75 0.89
C GLN A 37 -7.42 1.25 1.12
N LYS A 38 -8.57 0.63 1.37
CA LYS A 38 -8.68 -0.83 1.54
C LYS A 38 -8.29 -1.61 0.29
N ILE A 39 -8.46 -1.03 -0.91
CA ILE A 39 -8.13 -1.69 -2.17
C ILE A 39 -7.32 -0.72 -3.04
N VAL A 40 -6.20 -1.19 -3.58
CA VAL A 40 -5.31 -0.41 -4.45
C VAL A 40 -5.08 -1.19 -5.75
N SER A 41 -5.26 -0.54 -6.89
CA SER A 41 -5.06 -1.16 -8.20
C SER A 41 -3.61 -1.01 -8.68
N ALA A 42 -3.01 -2.10 -9.14
CA ALA A 42 -1.68 -2.08 -9.73
C ALA A 42 -1.69 -1.41 -11.11
N GLN A 43 -0.79 -0.43 -11.28
CA GLN A 43 -0.56 0.27 -12.54
C GLN A 43 0.51 -0.46 -13.34
N LYS A 44 0.39 -0.44 -14.68
CA LYS A 44 1.38 -1.01 -15.61
C LYS A 44 2.59 -0.08 -15.77
N ILE A 45 3.23 0.22 -14.64
CA ILE A 45 4.42 1.05 -14.54
C ILE A 45 5.49 0.20 -13.86
N GLY A 46 6.55 -0.10 -14.61
CA GLY A 46 7.64 -0.93 -14.13
C GLY A 46 8.45 -0.20 -13.05
N LEU A 47 8.65 -0.85 -11.90
CA LEU A 47 9.38 -0.27 -10.77
C LEU A 47 10.05 -1.38 -9.93
N HIS A 48 11.21 -1.11 -9.34
CA HIS A 48 11.96 -2.07 -8.50
C HIS A 48 12.20 -3.43 -9.18
N GLY A 49 12.41 -3.43 -10.51
CA GLY A 49 12.61 -4.65 -11.31
C GLY A 49 11.33 -5.48 -11.53
N ARG A 50 10.14 -4.93 -11.26
CA ARG A 50 8.85 -5.60 -11.43
C ARG A 50 7.99 -4.89 -12.49
N PRO A 51 7.11 -5.60 -13.20
CA PRO A 51 6.35 -5.05 -14.33
C PRO A 51 5.21 -4.10 -13.94
N TYR A 52 4.76 -4.12 -12.69
CA TYR A 52 3.68 -3.29 -12.18
C TYR A 52 4.12 -2.53 -10.93
N SER A 53 3.35 -1.51 -10.55
CA SER A 53 3.53 -0.81 -9.29
C SER A 53 2.22 -0.37 -8.64
N LEU A 54 2.25 -0.23 -7.33
CA LEU A 54 1.17 0.31 -6.50
C LEU A 54 1.58 1.70 -6.02
N ASN A 55 0.66 2.65 -6.13
CA ASN A 55 0.80 3.98 -5.55
C ASN A 55 0.13 3.97 -4.17
N LEU A 56 0.91 4.14 -3.11
CA LEU A 56 0.46 3.98 -1.72
C LEU A 56 0.79 5.20 -0.88
N ASN A 57 -0.10 5.54 0.05
CA ASN A 57 0.18 6.51 1.10
C ASN A 57 0.73 5.77 2.32
N LEU A 58 2.02 5.95 2.62
CA LEU A 58 2.68 5.34 3.75
C LEU A 58 2.58 6.25 4.98
N PRO A 59 1.88 5.82 6.05
CA PRO A 59 1.87 6.55 7.31
C PRO A 59 3.25 6.52 7.99
N PRO A 60 3.52 7.46 8.91
CA PRO A 60 4.77 7.48 9.65
C PRO A 60 4.87 6.25 10.55
N LEU A 61 6.02 5.58 10.53
CA LEU A 61 6.31 4.41 11.37
C LEU A 61 5.26 3.27 11.29
N ALA A 62 4.57 3.13 10.17
CA ALA A 62 3.54 2.12 9.99
C ALA A 62 3.98 0.96 9.08
N MET A 63 3.36 -0.19 9.28
CA MET A 63 3.43 -1.36 8.43
C MET A 63 2.06 -1.59 7.77
N LEU A 64 2.08 -1.77 6.45
CA LEU A 64 0.91 -2.11 5.65
C LEU A 64 1.12 -3.48 5.02
N ILE A 65 0.13 -4.36 5.14
CA ILE A 65 0.14 -5.68 4.50
C ILE A 65 -0.92 -5.68 3.41
N PHE A 66 -0.51 -6.01 2.19
CA PHE A 66 -1.41 -6.13 1.04
C PHE A 66 -1.42 -7.56 0.52
N LYS A 67 -2.60 -8.03 0.11
CA LYS A 67 -2.80 -9.29 -0.58
C LYS A 67 -3.43 -9.00 -1.93
N MET A 68 -2.91 -9.63 -2.97
CA MET A 68 -3.57 -9.59 -4.27
C MET A 68 -4.93 -10.29 -4.16
N GLY A 69 -6.00 -9.54 -4.41
CA GLY A 69 -7.34 -10.09 -4.57
C GLY A 69 -7.34 -10.93 -5.83
N ALA A 70 -7.44 -12.24 -5.67
CA ALA A 70 -7.57 -13.16 -6.79
C ALA A 70 -8.87 -12.82 -7.55
N LYS A 71 -8.76 -12.64 -8.86
CA LYS A 71 -9.91 -12.71 -9.76
C LYS A 71 -9.84 -14.04 -10.48
#